data_AF-A0A653HGR4-F1
#
_entry.id   AF-A0A653HGR4-F1
#
_cell.length_a   1.000
_cell.length_b   1.000
_cell.length_c   1.000
_cell.angle_alpha   90.00
_cell.angle_beta   90.00
_cell.angle_gamma   90.00
#
_symmetry.space_group_name_H-M   'P 1'
#
loop_
_entity.id
_entity.type
_entity.pdbx_description
1 polymer ?
#
loop_
_entity_poly.entity_id
_entity_poly.type
_entity_poly.pdbx_seq_one_letter_code
_entity_poly.pdbx_strand_id
1 'polypeptide(L)'
;GDKNRDKDEDKNGDKNRDKDEDKNGDKNRDKDEDKNGDKNRDKDEDKNGDKNRDKDEDKNGDKNRDKDEDKNGDKNRDKDEDKNGDKNRDKDENKNGDKNRDKNEEKNKDNDKDKDKERINFYNYEYIHYIQNVTHIIDLNNFNNFKFHLDLLTILLNNISENVLIEQSNYFINFLNLLTNEDIKPLIKSEFLIFINVIYTCNFFPSFFSQLSEYMIKNILLRLCVWKTGLSEAHIRKGALYCIRTIFIKGLYNSNIFHNNILIEKLLSILQTSIDDTWHHQNRQLCILIYEQIAKKITNNVILINLLNNLIKLLDDTQEKIRKCTANVLLSLFQNTALVLPDNLCEQFFPILLLHMDDENFNFSRIMYQILIITKHINPCIFKKHAERSKVKTTHAIKFMEELMK
;
A
#
# COMPACT_ATOMS: atom_id res chain seq x y z
N GLY A 1 27.52 -38.70 67.81
CA GLY A 1 26.98 -37.67 66.92
C GLY A 1 26.54 -38.37 65.65
N ASP A 2 25.25 -38.66 65.49
CA ASP A 2 24.15 -37.70 65.19
C ASP A 2 24.27 -37.17 63.76
N LYS A 3 23.32 -37.31 62.83
CA LYS A 3 21.94 -37.84 62.76
C LYS A 3 21.73 -38.17 61.26
N ASN A 4 21.25 -39.35 60.83
CA ASN A 4 19.83 -39.76 60.69
C ASN A 4 18.97 -38.66 60.03
N ARG A 5 18.06 -38.86 59.07
CA ARG A 5 17.33 -39.97 58.42
C ARG A 5 16.34 -39.19 57.49
N ASP A 6 15.89 -39.63 56.32
CA ASP A 6 14.85 -40.64 56.09
C ASP A 6 14.55 -40.75 54.57
N LYS A 7 14.57 -41.99 54.07
CA LYS A 7 13.52 -42.72 53.32
C LYS A 7 13.04 -42.19 51.95
N ASP A 8 13.29 -42.90 50.86
CA ASP A 8 12.63 -44.14 50.37
C ASP A 8 11.16 -43.92 49.97
N GLU A 9 10.83 -43.97 48.67
CA GLU A 9 10.19 -45.16 48.09
C GLU A 9 9.98 -45.07 46.56
N ASP A 10 10.21 -46.22 45.95
CA ASP A 10 10.11 -46.62 44.55
C ASP A 10 8.69 -46.54 43.94
N LYS A 11 8.62 -46.52 42.59
CA LYS A 11 8.08 -47.66 41.81
C LYS A 11 8.20 -47.52 40.29
N ASN A 12 8.96 -48.48 39.74
CA ASN A 12 8.73 -49.29 38.53
C ASN A 12 8.62 -48.60 37.15
N GLY A 13 9.32 -49.04 36.10
CA GLY A 13 10.21 -50.18 35.93
C GLY A 13 10.46 -50.46 34.44
N ASP A 14 11.59 -51.12 34.18
CA ASP A 14 11.90 -52.02 33.04
C ASP A 14 11.83 -51.49 31.59
N LYS A 15 12.67 -51.88 30.63
CA LYS A 15 13.95 -52.61 30.51
C LYS A 15 14.16 -52.75 28.99
N ASN A 16 15.42 -52.76 28.55
CA ASN A 16 15.94 -53.50 27.37
C ASN A 16 15.47 -53.07 25.97
N ARG A 17 16.19 -53.31 24.87
CA ARG A 17 17.60 -53.50 24.48
C ARG A 17 17.51 -53.70 22.95
N ASP A 18 18.53 -53.23 22.25
CA ASP A 18 19.14 -53.76 21.02
C ASP A 18 18.25 -54.11 19.80
N LYS A 19 18.63 -53.59 18.63
CA LYS A 19 19.42 -54.37 17.65
C LYS A 19 19.76 -53.56 16.40
N ASP A 20 21.06 -53.51 16.13
CA ASP A 20 21.69 -53.29 14.83
C ASP A 20 21.30 -54.38 13.81
N GLU A 21 21.38 -54.07 12.52
CA GLU A 21 22.14 -54.88 11.55
C GLU A 21 22.28 -54.21 10.16
N ASP A 22 23.53 -54.24 9.67
CA ASP A 22 24.06 -53.78 8.38
C ASP A 22 23.56 -54.56 7.13
N LYS A 23 23.61 -53.93 5.94
CA LYS A 23 24.57 -54.29 4.84
C LYS A 23 24.24 -53.72 3.44
N ASN A 24 25.35 -53.44 2.73
CA ASN A 24 25.59 -52.91 1.38
C ASN A 24 24.93 -53.60 0.17
N GLY A 25 24.89 -52.88 -0.97
CA GLY A 25 24.89 -53.48 -2.31
C GLY A 25 24.83 -52.49 -3.49
N ASP A 26 25.96 -52.23 -4.15
CA ASP A 26 26.13 -51.55 -5.44
C ASP A 26 25.44 -52.25 -6.63
N LYS A 27 25.10 -51.49 -7.69
CA LYS A 27 25.44 -51.80 -9.11
C LYS A 27 24.98 -50.72 -10.11
N ASN A 28 25.96 -50.19 -10.85
CA ASN A 28 25.82 -49.49 -12.14
C ASN A 28 25.32 -50.40 -13.26
N ARG A 29 24.65 -49.82 -14.28
CA ARG A 29 24.79 -50.22 -15.71
C ARG A 29 24.23 -49.16 -16.68
N ASP A 30 25.07 -48.83 -17.65
CA ASP A 30 24.86 -47.97 -18.82
C ASP A 30 23.83 -48.51 -19.83
N LYS A 31 23.28 -47.61 -20.68
CA LYS A 31 23.44 -47.66 -22.16
C LYS A 31 22.72 -46.52 -22.88
N ASP A 32 23.49 -45.86 -23.75
CA ASP A 32 23.05 -44.99 -24.86
C ASP A 32 22.26 -45.75 -25.93
N GLU A 33 21.41 -45.04 -26.69
CA GLU A 33 21.33 -45.19 -28.16
C GLU A 33 20.54 -44.03 -28.82
N ASP A 34 21.22 -43.38 -29.78
CA ASP A 34 20.72 -42.39 -30.74
C ASP A 34 19.65 -42.94 -31.69
N LYS A 35 18.80 -42.05 -32.23
CA LYS A 35 18.56 -41.92 -33.69
C LYS A 35 17.68 -40.72 -34.10
N ASN A 36 18.25 -39.93 -35.00
CA ASN A 36 17.60 -38.93 -35.85
C ASN A 36 16.59 -39.52 -36.85
N GLY A 37 15.62 -38.72 -37.29
CA GLY A 37 14.80 -38.99 -38.46
C GLY A 37 13.86 -37.84 -38.85
N ASP A 38 14.29 -37.04 -39.83
CA ASP A 38 13.52 -35.98 -40.51
C ASP A 38 12.17 -36.43 -41.11
N LYS A 39 11.19 -35.51 -41.19
CA LYS A 39 10.64 -34.93 -42.46
C LYS A 39 9.25 -34.28 -42.30
N ASN A 40 9.19 -33.01 -42.68
CA ASN A 40 8.13 -32.25 -43.38
C ASN A 40 6.70 -32.83 -43.49
N ARG A 41 5.69 -32.00 -43.16
CA ARG A 41 4.75 -31.38 -44.14
C ARG A 41 3.69 -30.50 -43.48
N ASP A 42 3.49 -29.32 -44.08
CA ASP A 42 2.37 -28.40 -43.88
C ASP A 42 1.00 -29.04 -44.21
N LYS A 43 -0.05 -28.68 -43.46
CA LYS A 43 -1.20 -27.88 -43.94
C LYS A 43 -2.40 -27.95 -42.99
N ASP A 44 -2.95 -26.76 -42.80
CA ASP A 44 -4.24 -26.31 -42.29
C ASP A 44 -5.43 -27.28 -42.40
N GLU A 45 -6.29 -27.31 -41.37
CA GLU A 45 -7.65 -26.73 -41.37
C GLU A 45 -8.54 -27.32 -40.26
N ASP A 46 -9.31 -26.42 -39.66
CA ASP A 46 -10.37 -26.54 -38.65
C ASP A 46 -11.26 -27.80 -38.67
N LYS A 47 -11.64 -28.25 -37.47
CA LYS A 47 -13.05 -28.26 -37.02
C LYS A 47 -13.20 -28.68 -35.56
N ASN A 48 -13.97 -27.87 -34.83
CA ASN A 48 -14.50 -28.12 -33.49
C ASN A 48 -15.26 -29.45 -33.40
N GLY A 49 -15.05 -30.17 -32.29
CA GLY A 49 -15.79 -31.37 -31.94
C GLY A 49 -15.54 -31.83 -30.50
N ASP A 50 -16.47 -31.45 -29.63
CA ASP A 50 -17.17 -32.33 -28.68
C ASP A 50 -16.49 -32.93 -27.41
N LYS A 51 -17.29 -32.81 -26.32
CA LYS A 51 -17.56 -33.77 -25.22
C LYS A 51 -16.67 -33.80 -23.99
N ASN A 52 -17.27 -33.45 -22.85
CA ASN A 52 -17.62 -34.39 -21.75
C ASN A 52 -18.57 -33.66 -20.76
N ARG A 53 -19.87 -34.00 -20.70
CA ARG A 53 -20.53 -35.10 -19.96
C ARG A 53 -20.53 -34.95 -18.44
N ASP A 54 -21.70 -34.52 -17.96
CA ASP A 54 -22.52 -34.91 -16.80
C ASP A 54 -21.94 -35.77 -15.66
N LYS A 55 -22.41 -35.41 -14.45
CA LYS A 55 -22.86 -36.21 -13.28
C LYS A 55 -22.64 -35.37 -12.02
N ASP A 56 -23.44 -35.33 -10.96
CA ASP A 56 -24.70 -35.96 -10.56
C ASP A 56 -25.22 -35.18 -9.33
N GLU A 57 -26.46 -35.47 -8.97
CA GLU A 57 -27.36 -34.79 -8.04
C GLU A 57 -27.02 -34.84 -6.53
N ASP A 58 -27.76 -33.96 -5.80
CA ASP A 58 -28.50 -34.22 -4.55
C ASP A 58 -27.90 -33.99 -3.14
N LYS A 59 -28.54 -33.01 -2.45
CA LYS A 59 -29.38 -33.13 -1.22
C LYS A 59 -28.98 -32.41 0.09
N ASN A 60 -30.05 -31.89 0.72
CA ASN A 60 -30.31 -31.46 2.12
C ASN A 60 -29.98 -30.00 2.47
N GLY A 61 -30.81 -29.22 3.16
CA GLY A 61 -32.11 -29.43 3.81
C GLY A 61 -32.42 -28.22 4.72
N ASP A 62 -33.71 -28.04 5.03
CA ASP A 62 -34.32 -27.24 6.10
C ASP A 62 -34.40 -25.70 6.01
N LYS A 63 -35.58 -25.23 5.57
CA LYS A 63 -36.27 -24.08 6.17
C LYS A 63 -37.60 -24.53 6.74
N ASN A 64 -37.74 -24.36 8.05
CA ASN A 64 -38.88 -24.76 8.84
C ASN A 64 -39.80 -23.57 9.13
N ARG A 65 -41.11 -23.87 9.08
CA ARG A 65 -42.29 -23.21 9.68
C ARG A 65 -42.90 -22.02 8.90
N ASP A 66 -44.04 -22.20 8.23
CA ASP A 66 -45.43 -22.44 8.74
C ASP A 66 -46.02 -21.20 9.40
N LYS A 67 -47.29 -20.82 9.25
CA LYS A 67 -48.35 -20.94 8.23
C LYS A 67 -49.56 -20.19 8.83
N ASP A 68 -50.54 -19.91 7.98
CA ASP A 68 -51.97 -19.66 8.29
C ASP A 68 -52.37 -18.20 8.59
N GLU A 69 -53.11 -17.53 7.67
CA GLU A 69 -54.58 -17.61 7.42
C GLU A 69 -55.38 -16.87 8.53
N ASP A 70 -56.40 -16.04 8.32
CA ASP A 70 -57.16 -15.53 7.16
C ASP A 70 -58.20 -14.50 7.70
N LYS A 71 -58.83 -13.74 6.79
CA LYS A 71 -60.19 -13.13 6.85
C LYS A 71 -60.52 -11.71 7.36
N ASN A 72 -61.27 -11.05 6.46
CA ASN A 72 -62.33 -10.02 6.58
C ASN A 72 -61.88 -8.57 6.81
N GLY A 73 -62.41 -7.52 6.16
CA GLY A 73 -63.51 -7.36 5.21
C GLY A 73 -63.82 -5.86 5.04
N ASP A 74 -64.48 -5.52 3.93
CA ASP A 74 -65.22 -4.28 3.60
C ASP A 74 -64.53 -2.97 3.20
N LYS A 75 -64.67 -2.70 1.88
CA LYS A 75 -65.31 -1.53 1.23
C LYS A 75 -65.23 -0.16 1.92
N ASN A 76 -64.69 0.82 1.19
CA ASN A 76 -65.44 2.01 0.79
C ASN A 76 -64.91 2.66 -0.50
N ARG A 77 -65.86 2.98 -1.38
CA ARG A 77 -65.74 3.81 -2.58
C ARG A 77 -66.08 5.26 -2.19
N ASP A 78 -65.45 6.24 -2.83
CA ASP A 78 -66.05 7.46 -3.40
C ASP A 78 -64.89 8.25 -4.05
N LYS A 79 -64.80 8.34 -5.39
CA LYS A 79 -65.53 9.18 -6.37
C LYS A 79 -64.70 10.41 -6.76
N ASP A 80 -64.23 10.39 -8.00
CA ASP A 80 -63.76 11.53 -8.78
C ASP A 80 -64.90 12.54 -9.01
N GLU A 81 -64.58 13.83 -8.99
CA GLU A 81 -65.24 14.83 -9.84
C GLU A 81 -64.22 15.79 -10.44
N ASP A 82 -64.51 16.14 -11.69
CA ASP A 82 -63.65 16.63 -12.75
C ASP A 82 -63.97 18.11 -13.04
N LYS A 83 -62.95 18.86 -13.46
CA LYS A 83 -62.98 19.94 -14.49
C LYS A 83 -63.55 21.36 -14.26
N ASN A 84 -62.66 22.29 -14.64
CA ASN A 84 -62.80 23.43 -15.57
C ASN A 84 -62.98 24.86 -15.04
N GLY A 85 -62.10 25.75 -15.55
CA GLY A 85 -62.21 27.20 -15.54
C GLY A 85 -61.05 27.88 -16.30
N ASP A 86 -61.23 28.06 -17.62
CA ASP A 86 -60.35 28.78 -18.57
C ASP A 86 -60.10 30.27 -18.24
N LYS A 87 -58.94 30.83 -18.67
CA LYS A 87 -58.83 31.81 -19.79
C LYS A 87 -57.47 32.56 -19.88
N ASN A 88 -56.77 32.32 -21.00
CA ASN A 88 -56.06 33.23 -21.95
C ASN A 88 -55.26 34.47 -21.48
N ARG A 89 -54.00 34.61 -21.95
CA ARG A 89 -53.62 35.38 -23.17
C ARG A 89 -52.10 35.43 -23.44
N ASP A 90 -51.80 35.48 -24.74
CA ASP A 90 -50.51 35.39 -25.47
C ASP A 90 -49.52 36.56 -25.32
N LYS A 91 -48.22 36.30 -25.60
CA LYS A 91 -47.50 36.85 -26.78
C LYS A 91 -46.04 36.39 -26.87
N ASP A 92 -45.65 36.04 -28.10
CA ASP A 92 -44.31 35.74 -28.61
C ASP A 92 -43.30 36.88 -28.45
N GLU A 93 -41.99 36.56 -28.37
CA GLU A 93 -41.00 37.04 -29.34
C GLU A 93 -39.63 36.32 -29.22
N ASN A 94 -39.14 35.88 -30.38
CA ASN A 94 -37.81 35.33 -30.64
C ASN A 94 -36.67 36.31 -30.33
N LYS A 95 -35.50 35.80 -29.91
CA LYS A 95 -34.19 36.23 -30.43
C LYS A 95 -33.07 35.24 -30.10
N ASN A 96 -32.56 34.59 -31.15
CA ASN A 96 -31.24 33.98 -31.20
C ASN A 96 -30.14 35.04 -31.04
N GLY A 97 -29.06 34.67 -30.37
CA GLY A 97 -27.84 35.47 -30.28
C GLY A 97 -26.71 34.66 -29.65
N ASP A 98 -26.00 33.90 -30.49
CA ASP A 98 -24.67 33.36 -30.20
C ASP A 98 -23.74 34.45 -29.65
N LYS A 99 -22.99 34.09 -28.59
CA LYS A 99 -21.54 34.35 -28.50
C LYS A 99 -20.93 33.70 -27.26
N ASN A 100 -20.09 32.70 -27.53
CA ASN A 100 -19.04 32.18 -26.66
C ASN A 100 -18.32 33.29 -25.88
N ARG A 101 -18.25 33.11 -24.56
CA ARG A 101 -17.17 33.65 -23.74
C ARG A 101 -16.89 32.65 -22.62
N ASP A 102 -15.93 31.76 -22.88
CA ASP A 102 -15.28 30.96 -21.86
C ASP A 102 -14.64 31.89 -20.83
N LYS A 103 -15.33 32.04 -19.71
CA LYS A 103 -14.77 32.43 -18.42
C LYS A 103 -15.37 31.47 -17.42
N ASN A 104 -14.58 30.49 -16.99
CA ASN A 104 -14.74 29.78 -15.72
C ASN A 104 -13.43 29.07 -15.38
N GLU A 105 -12.36 29.87 -15.24
CA GLU A 105 -11.45 29.63 -14.12
C GLU A 105 -12.25 29.93 -12.84
N GLU A 106 -12.04 29.16 -11.76
CA GLU A 106 -12.71 29.23 -10.44
C GLU A 106 -13.85 28.24 -10.14
N LYS A 107 -13.69 26.94 -10.44
CA LYS A 107 -14.57 25.89 -9.87
C LYS A 107 -13.89 24.81 -9.02
N ASN A 108 -12.68 25.04 -8.52
CA ASN A 108 -11.96 24.05 -7.69
C ASN A 108 -11.67 24.49 -6.24
N LYS A 109 -12.28 25.56 -5.73
CA LYS A 109 -12.12 25.97 -4.31
C LYS A 109 -13.39 25.91 -3.46
N ASP A 110 -14.57 25.67 -4.05
CA ASP A 110 -15.83 25.68 -3.31
C ASP A 110 -16.46 24.30 -3.05
N ASN A 111 -15.98 23.24 -3.70
CA ASN A 111 -16.57 21.90 -3.54
C ASN A 111 -16.33 21.24 -2.16
N ASP A 112 -15.37 21.72 -1.36
CA ASP A 112 -15.20 21.22 0.02
C ASP A 112 -16.15 21.92 1.00
N LYS A 113 -16.48 23.21 0.78
CA LYS A 113 -17.42 23.93 1.65
C LYS A 113 -18.87 23.49 1.45
N ASP A 114 -19.23 23.02 0.27
CA ASP A 114 -20.59 22.59 -0.01
C ASP A 114 -20.90 21.16 0.49
N LYS A 115 -19.89 20.29 0.69
CA LYS A 115 -20.09 18.98 1.34
C LYS A 115 -20.36 19.09 2.85
N ASP A 116 -19.76 20.08 3.51
CA ASP A 116 -20.00 20.33 4.94
C ASP A 116 -21.41 20.90 5.21
N LYS A 117 -22.08 21.48 4.22
CA LYS A 117 -23.44 22.02 4.39
C LYS A 117 -24.53 20.95 4.47
N GLU A 118 -24.30 19.75 3.95
CA GLU A 118 -25.26 18.63 4.02
C GLU A 118 -25.00 17.65 5.18
N ARG A 119 -23.82 17.74 5.83
CA ARG A 119 -23.47 16.85 6.94
C ARG A 119 -24.09 17.35 8.23
N ILE A 120 -25.16 16.69 8.68
CA ILE A 120 -25.73 16.98 9.98
C ILE A 120 -24.77 16.43 11.04
N ASN A 121 -24.06 17.32 11.74
CA ASN A 121 -23.06 17.00 12.75
C ASN A 121 -23.71 16.60 14.08
N PHE A 122 -24.39 15.44 14.08
CA PHE A 122 -25.23 14.99 15.19
C PHE A 122 -24.45 14.71 16.48
N TYR A 123 -23.18 14.28 16.39
CA TYR A 123 -22.47 13.69 17.52
C TYR A 123 -21.38 14.57 18.14
N ASN A 124 -21.48 15.89 17.99
CA ASN A 124 -20.47 16.82 18.52
C ASN A 124 -20.31 16.69 20.05
N TYR A 125 -21.41 16.65 20.80
CA TYR A 125 -21.37 16.55 22.27
C TYR A 125 -20.81 15.19 22.73
N GLU A 126 -21.23 14.11 22.09
CA GLU A 126 -20.79 12.75 22.36
C GLU A 126 -19.29 12.60 22.09
N TYR A 127 -18.79 13.17 21.00
CA TYR A 127 -17.37 13.21 20.71
C TYR A 127 -16.58 13.98 21.75
N ILE A 128 -17.01 15.19 22.13
CA ILE A 128 -16.33 16.01 23.15
C ILE A 128 -16.24 15.24 24.46
N HIS A 129 -17.37 14.70 24.94
CA HIS A 129 -17.39 13.92 26.17
C HIS A 129 -16.51 12.66 26.06
N TYR A 130 -16.58 11.96 24.94
CA TYR A 130 -15.78 10.75 24.71
C TYR A 130 -14.28 11.07 24.71
N ILE A 131 -13.81 12.02 23.91
CA ILE A 131 -12.39 12.26 23.71
C ILE A 131 -11.71 12.83 24.96
N GLN A 132 -12.44 13.61 25.77
CA GLN A 132 -11.95 14.11 27.05
C GLN A 132 -11.76 13.01 28.09
N ASN A 133 -12.52 11.92 27.99
CA ASN A 133 -12.50 10.81 28.95
C ASN A 133 -11.89 9.52 28.40
N VAL A 134 -11.39 9.53 27.16
CA VAL A 134 -10.99 8.32 26.42
C VAL A 134 -9.94 7.48 27.16
N THR A 135 -9.03 8.12 27.87
CA THR A 135 -7.97 7.46 28.66
C THR A 135 -8.50 6.72 29.90
N HIS A 136 -9.69 7.08 30.39
CA HIS A 136 -10.37 6.40 31.50
C HIS A 136 -11.33 5.31 31.02
N ILE A 137 -11.74 5.37 29.75
CA ILE A 137 -12.71 4.46 29.15
C ILE A 137 -12.02 3.26 28.51
N ILE A 138 -10.90 3.49 27.84
CA ILE A 138 -10.19 2.47 27.08
C ILE A 138 -9.31 1.61 27.99
N ASP A 139 -9.48 0.30 27.89
CA ASP A 139 -8.61 -0.69 28.52
C ASP A 139 -7.55 -1.20 27.52
N LEU A 140 -6.31 -0.75 27.69
CA LEU A 140 -5.16 -1.15 26.87
C LEU A 140 -4.76 -2.63 27.07
N ASN A 141 -5.31 -3.32 28.08
CA ASN A 141 -5.07 -4.74 28.29
C ASN A 141 -6.12 -5.64 27.65
N ASN A 142 -7.27 -5.08 27.24
CA ASN A 142 -8.41 -5.79 26.65
C ASN A 142 -8.62 -5.38 25.19
N PHE A 143 -8.21 -6.26 24.28
CA PHE A 143 -8.29 -6.00 22.83
C PHE A 143 -9.71 -5.74 22.32
N ASN A 144 -10.71 -6.48 22.80
CA ASN A 144 -12.08 -6.31 22.32
C ASN A 144 -12.67 -4.97 22.78
N ASN A 145 -12.37 -4.56 24.01
CA ASN A 145 -12.74 -3.23 24.51
C ASN A 145 -12.06 -2.14 23.67
N PHE A 146 -10.74 -2.24 23.49
CA PHE A 146 -9.98 -1.27 22.71
C PHE A 146 -10.50 -1.11 21.28
N LYS A 147 -10.72 -2.24 20.59
CA LYS A 147 -11.26 -2.28 19.24
C LYS A 147 -12.64 -1.62 19.16
N PHE A 148 -13.55 -2.01 20.05
CA PHE A 148 -14.89 -1.41 20.11
C PHE A 148 -14.84 0.11 20.25
N HIS A 149 -13.93 0.62 21.08
CA HIS A 149 -13.78 2.05 21.28
C HIS A 149 -13.15 2.77 20.06
N LEU A 150 -12.24 2.13 19.33
CA LEU A 150 -11.74 2.66 18.05
C LEU A 150 -12.82 2.68 16.97
N ASP A 151 -13.66 1.65 16.90
CA ASP A 151 -14.80 1.60 15.99
C ASP A 151 -15.80 2.73 16.30
N LEU A 152 -16.12 2.92 17.59
CA LEU A 152 -16.95 4.03 18.06
C LEU A 152 -16.34 5.39 17.72
N LEU A 153 -15.04 5.59 17.98
CA LEU A 153 -14.36 6.83 17.66
C LEU A 153 -14.36 7.11 16.15
N THR A 154 -14.25 6.08 15.31
CA THR A 154 -14.36 6.20 13.85
C THR A 154 -15.75 6.70 13.45
N ILE A 155 -16.81 6.15 14.06
CA ILE A 155 -18.20 6.59 13.84
C ILE A 155 -18.37 8.05 14.27
N LEU A 156 -17.86 8.43 15.45
CA LEU A 156 -17.94 9.80 15.95
C LEU A 156 -17.21 10.77 15.01
N LEU A 157 -15.95 10.50 14.64
CA LEU A 157 -15.19 11.33 13.71
C LEU A 157 -15.89 11.50 12.36
N ASN A 158 -16.68 10.50 11.92
CA ASN A 158 -17.44 10.59 10.67
C ASN A 158 -18.71 11.45 10.78
N ASN A 159 -19.05 11.99 11.94
CA ASN A 159 -20.31 12.70 12.19
C ASN A 159 -20.17 13.93 13.09
N ILE A 160 -18.97 14.51 13.15
CA ILE A 160 -18.70 15.79 13.83
C ILE A 160 -18.23 16.87 12.85
N SER A 161 -18.30 18.12 13.27
CA SER A 161 -17.70 19.24 12.54
C SER A 161 -16.19 19.33 12.73
N GLU A 162 -15.47 19.86 11.74
CA GLU A 162 -14.01 20.07 11.85
C GLU A 162 -13.65 21.03 13.00
N ASN A 163 -14.49 22.04 13.26
CA ASN A 163 -14.29 22.99 14.37
C ASN A 163 -14.22 22.28 15.73
N VAL A 164 -15.09 21.29 15.97
CA VAL A 164 -15.10 20.53 17.22
C VAL A 164 -13.81 19.70 17.36
N LEU A 165 -13.34 19.08 16.29
CA LEU A 165 -12.06 18.35 16.29
C LEU A 165 -10.87 19.31 16.58
N ILE A 166 -10.88 20.50 15.99
CA ILE A 166 -9.83 21.52 16.22
C ILE A 166 -9.82 21.96 17.69
N GLU A 167 -10.99 22.27 18.27
CA GLU A 167 -11.12 22.67 19.67
C GLU A 167 -10.67 21.57 20.64
N GLN A 168 -10.94 20.31 20.32
CA GLN A 168 -10.55 19.15 21.14
C GLN A 168 -9.21 18.51 20.72
N SER A 169 -8.45 19.17 19.84
CA SER A 169 -7.23 18.60 19.24
C SER A 169 -6.19 18.16 20.27
N ASN A 170 -6.06 18.86 21.40
CA ASN A 170 -5.15 18.47 22.48
C ASN A 170 -5.51 17.09 23.07
N TYR A 171 -6.80 16.82 23.33
CA TYR A 171 -7.25 15.52 23.82
C TYR A 171 -7.06 14.44 22.78
N PHE A 172 -7.36 14.74 21.52
CA PHE A 172 -7.14 13.82 20.41
C PHE A 172 -5.67 13.47 20.22
N ILE A 173 -4.76 14.45 20.27
CA ILE A 173 -3.31 14.23 20.18
C ILE A 173 -2.80 13.44 21.39
N ASN A 174 -3.28 13.72 22.60
CA ASN A 174 -2.93 12.93 23.79
C ASN A 174 -3.35 11.47 23.63
N PHE A 175 -4.53 11.21 23.06
CA PHE A 175 -4.98 9.87 22.70
C PHE A 175 -4.06 9.22 21.65
N LEU A 176 -3.68 9.93 20.59
CA LEU A 176 -2.73 9.45 19.59
C LEU A 176 -1.36 9.08 20.19
N ASN A 177 -0.91 9.81 21.20
CA ASN A 177 0.36 9.55 21.87
C ASN A 177 0.37 8.29 22.73
N LEU A 178 -0.79 7.69 23.04
CA LEU A 178 -0.84 6.41 23.77
C LEU A 178 0.02 5.36 23.07
N LEU A 179 0.03 5.33 21.72
CA LEU A 179 0.85 4.41 20.91
C LEU A 179 2.36 4.48 21.17
N THR A 180 2.85 5.61 21.67
CA THR A 180 4.29 5.81 21.89
C THR A 180 4.78 5.10 23.14
N ASN A 181 3.87 4.61 23.99
CA ASN A 181 4.20 3.83 25.18
C ASN A 181 4.73 2.43 24.79
N GLU A 182 5.92 2.09 25.30
CA GLU A 182 6.60 0.84 24.96
C GLU A 182 5.85 -0.38 25.48
N ASP A 183 5.16 -0.25 26.62
CA ASP A 183 4.51 -1.35 27.34
C ASP A 183 3.21 -1.86 26.68
N ILE A 184 2.73 -1.17 25.64
CA ILE A 184 1.50 -1.57 24.96
C ILE A 184 1.72 -2.83 24.12
N LYS A 185 0.82 -3.81 24.31
CA LYS A 185 0.80 -5.09 23.59
C LYS A 185 0.80 -4.89 22.06
N PRO A 186 1.54 -5.70 21.28
CA PRO A 186 1.62 -5.53 19.82
C PRO A 186 0.28 -5.54 19.07
N LEU A 187 -0.68 -6.33 19.56
CA LEU A 187 -2.01 -6.43 18.96
C LEU A 187 -2.79 -5.11 19.06
N ILE A 188 -2.68 -4.41 20.20
CA ILE A 188 -3.29 -3.10 20.44
C ILE A 188 -2.64 -2.04 19.53
N LYS A 189 -1.31 -2.06 19.40
CA LYS A 189 -0.57 -1.20 18.46
C LYS A 189 -1.04 -1.41 17.01
N SER A 190 -1.27 -2.67 16.63
CA SER A 190 -1.72 -3.02 15.29
C SER A 190 -3.13 -2.49 14.99
N GLU A 191 -4.07 -2.65 15.93
CA GLU A 191 -5.44 -2.12 15.78
C GLU A 191 -5.46 -0.60 15.68
N PHE A 192 -4.65 0.08 16.48
CA PHE A 192 -4.56 1.53 16.41
C PHE A 192 -3.97 2.03 15.09
N LEU A 193 -2.98 1.31 14.53
CA LEU A 193 -2.44 1.63 13.21
C LEU A 193 -3.49 1.41 12.11
N ILE A 194 -4.39 0.44 12.25
CA ILE A 194 -5.54 0.29 11.35
C ILE A 194 -6.45 1.52 11.47
N PHE A 195 -6.78 1.96 12.68
CA PHE A 195 -7.56 3.16 12.91
C PHE A 195 -6.93 4.42 12.28
N ILE A 196 -5.63 4.65 12.48
CA ILE A 196 -4.90 5.75 11.81
C ILE A 196 -5.02 5.60 10.29
N ASN A 197 -4.82 4.41 9.75
CA ASN A 197 -4.90 4.20 8.30
C ASN A 197 -6.32 4.43 7.76
N VAL A 198 -7.38 4.13 8.53
CA VAL A 198 -8.77 4.43 8.18
C VAL A 198 -8.97 5.94 8.08
N ILE A 199 -8.52 6.71 9.07
CA ILE A 199 -8.58 8.18 9.06
C ILE A 199 -8.02 8.74 7.74
N TYR A 200 -6.80 8.34 7.38
CA TYR A 200 -6.14 8.84 6.18
C TYR A 200 -6.73 8.26 4.88
N THR A 201 -7.24 7.03 4.89
CA THR A 201 -7.84 6.41 3.69
C THR A 201 -9.19 7.04 3.35
N CYS A 202 -10.01 7.29 4.38
CA CYS A 202 -11.32 7.91 4.27
C CYS A 202 -11.27 9.44 4.15
N ASN A 203 -10.07 10.04 4.15
CA ASN A 203 -9.86 11.49 4.07
C ASN A 203 -10.68 12.26 5.13
N PHE A 204 -10.72 11.76 6.36
CA PHE A 204 -11.36 12.52 7.45
C PHE A 204 -10.59 13.83 7.65
N PHE A 205 -11.32 14.95 7.78
CA PHE A 205 -10.79 16.30 8.07
C PHE A 205 -9.45 16.61 7.38
N PRO A 206 -9.43 16.70 6.04
CA PRO A 206 -8.19 16.69 5.27
C PRO A 206 -7.29 17.90 5.61
N SER A 207 -7.86 19.05 5.93
CA SER A 207 -7.11 20.24 6.36
C SER A 207 -6.42 20.00 7.70
N PHE A 208 -7.18 19.59 8.73
CA PHE A 208 -6.63 19.23 10.05
C PHE A 208 -5.50 18.19 9.96
N PHE A 209 -5.73 17.05 9.29
CA PHE A 209 -4.72 15.99 9.23
C PHE A 209 -3.52 16.33 8.35
N SER A 210 -3.67 17.24 7.39
CA SER A 210 -2.53 17.79 6.63
C SER A 210 -1.63 18.65 7.50
N GLN A 211 -2.20 19.42 8.43
CA GLN A 211 -1.44 20.21 9.40
C GLN A 211 -0.78 19.32 10.46
N LEU A 212 -1.45 18.25 10.89
CA LEU A 212 -0.95 17.30 11.89
C LEU A 212 0.08 16.30 11.34
N SER A 213 0.23 16.16 10.02
CA SER A 213 1.00 15.07 9.39
C SER A 213 2.47 15.03 9.81
N GLU A 214 3.13 16.18 9.94
CA GLU A 214 4.53 16.25 10.36
C GLU A 214 4.69 15.70 11.79
N TYR A 215 3.75 16.05 12.68
CA TYR A 215 3.70 15.52 14.05
C TYR A 215 3.49 14.00 14.06
N MET A 216 2.52 13.51 13.27
CA MET A 216 2.22 12.08 13.16
C MET A 216 3.43 11.28 12.69
N ILE A 217 4.09 11.73 11.62
CA ILE A 217 5.28 11.07 11.10
C ILE A 217 6.39 11.11 12.15
N LYS A 218 6.74 12.30 12.65
CA LYS A 218 7.89 12.51 13.52
C LYS A 218 7.80 11.81 14.86
N ASN A 219 6.65 11.92 15.54
CA ASN A 219 6.52 11.55 16.95
C ASN A 219 5.90 10.17 17.16
N ILE A 220 5.05 9.71 16.23
CA ILE A 220 4.30 8.46 16.37
C ILE A 220 4.82 7.41 15.40
N LEU A 221 4.67 7.64 14.10
CA LEU A 221 4.91 6.60 13.08
C LEU A 221 6.39 6.22 12.96
N LEU A 222 7.32 7.19 13.00
CA LEU A 222 8.76 6.89 12.92
C LEU A 222 9.24 5.98 14.04
N ARG A 223 8.71 6.16 15.27
CA ARG A 223 9.07 5.31 16.42
C ARG A 223 8.63 3.86 16.19
N LEU A 224 7.46 3.67 15.59
CA LEU A 224 6.90 2.35 15.29
C LEU A 224 7.54 1.68 14.05
N CYS A 225 8.24 2.45 13.22
CA CYS A 225 9.03 1.94 12.10
C CYS A 225 10.43 1.45 12.50
N VAL A 226 10.92 1.77 13.70
CA VAL A 226 12.25 1.34 14.16
C VAL A 226 12.35 -0.18 14.14
N TRP A 227 13.41 -0.70 13.52
CA TRP A 227 13.61 -2.14 13.40
C TRP A 227 13.78 -2.80 14.77
N LYS A 228 12.97 -3.86 14.99
CA LYS A 228 13.02 -4.74 16.16
C LYS A 228 12.77 -6.18 15.70
N THR A 229 13.42 -7.14 16.35
CA THR A 229 13.25 -8.56 16.04
C THR A 229 11.86 -9.05 16.43
N GLY A 230 11.31 -9.99 15.66
CA GLY A 230 10.07 -10.68 15.98
C GLY A 230 8.93 -10.39 15.01
N LEU A 231 8.07 -11.39 14.83
CA LEU A 231 6.97 -11.32 13.86
C LEU A 231 5.98 -10.21 14.21
N SER A 232 5.65 -10.03 15.48
CA SER A 232 4.74 -8.98 15.94
C SER A 232 5.29 -7.57 15.64
N GLU A 233 6.59 -7.36 15.90
CA GLU A 233 7.26 -6.09 15.60
C GLU A 233 7.32 -5.82 14.10
N ALA A 234 7.55 -6.86 13.28
CA ALA A 234 7.51 -6.71 11.83
C ALA A 234 6.11 -6.30 11.32
N HIS A 235 5.02 -6.79 11.93
CA HIS A 235 3.65 -6.39 11.60
C HIS A 235 3.34 -4.95 12.06
N ILE A 236 3.82 -4.53 13.23
CA ILE A 236 3.71 -3.14 13.68
C ILE A 236 4.41 -2.21 12.69
N ARG A 237 5.66 -2.53 12.31
CA ARG A 237 6.40 -1.76 11.29
C ARG A 237 5.60 -1.69 9.99
N LYS A 238 5.06 -2.82 9.52
CA LYS A 238 4.22 -2.87 8.32
C LYS A 238 3.05 -1.88 8.42
N GLY A 239 2.31 -1.88 9.52
CA GLY A 239 1.18 -0.97 9.75
C GLY A 239 1.60 0.50 9.75
N ALA A 240 2.71 0.84 10.41
CA ALA A 240 3.25 2.20 10.43
C ALA A 240 3.71 2.66 9.03
N LEU A 241 4.39 1.79 8.29
CA LEU A 241 4.80 2.06 6.90
C LEU A 241 3.59 2.27 5.98
N TYR A 242 2.52 1.48 6.15
CA TYR A 242 1.27 1.73 5.43
C TYR A 242 0.70 3.10 5.75
N CYS A 243 0.66 3.51 7.02
CA CYS A 243 0.18 4.85 7.39
C CYS A 243 1.00 5.95 6.72
N ILE A 244 2.34 5.89 6.79
CA ILE A 244 3.23 6.87 6.15
C ILE A 244 2.99 6.92 4.63
N ARG A 245 2.90 5.75 3.99
CA ARG A 245 2.63 5.65 2.57
C ARG A 245 1.26 6.24 2.20
N THR A 246 0.22 5.97 2.99
CA THR A 246 -1.14 6.50 2.77
C THR A 246 -1.14 8.02 2.90
N ILE A 247 -0.49 8.59 3.92
CA ILE A 247 -0.31 10.03 4.09
C ILE A 247 0.25 10.65 2.81
N PHE A 248 1.35 10.10 2.28
CA PHE A 248 2.00 10.64 1.09
C PHE A 248 1.18 10.46 -0.21
N ILE A 249 0.55 9.30 -0.40
CA ILE A 249 -0.26 9.05 -1.61
C ILE A 249 -1.52 9.92 -1.64
N LYS A 250 -2.16 10.12 -0.48
CA LYS A 250 -3.39 10.91 -0.37
C LYS A 250 -3.14 12.42 -0.39
N GLY A 251 -1.89 12.86 -0.31
CA GLY A 251 -1.56 14.28 -0.25
C GLY A 251 -1.96 14.95 1.07
N LEU A 252 -2.23 14.17 2.13
CA LEU A 252 -2.70 14.66 3.44
C LEU A 252 -1.52 15.11 4.31
N TYR A 253 -0.73 16.05 3.79
CA TYR A 253 0.42 16.61 4.48
C TYR A 253 0.68 18.05 4.06
N ASN A 254 1.31 18.82 4.95
CA ASN A 254 1.87 20.11 4.60
C ASN A 254 3.08 19.94 3.67
N SER A 255 3.09 20.61 2.51
CA SER A 255 4.18 20.55 1.53
C SER A 255 5.55 20.96 2.09
N ASN A 256 5.58 21.71 3.19
CA ASN A 256 6.79 22.08 3.92
C ASN A 256 7.54 20.86 4.48
N ILE A 257 6.89 19.70 4.64
CA ILE A 257 7.54 18.49 5.16
C ILE A 257 8.77 18.07 4.33
N PHE A 258 8.72 18.25 3.00
CA PHE A 258 9.83 17.91 2.10
C PHE A 258 10.96 18.93 2.11
N HIS A 259 10.75 20.10 2.72
CA HIS A 259 11.80 21.10 2.98
C HIS A 259 12.49 20.86 4.33
N ASN A 260 11.90 20.05 5.22
CA ASN A 260 12.51 19.65 6.47
C ASN A 260 13.52 18.52 6.25
N ASN A 261 14.72 18.88 5.79
CA ASN A 261 15.79 17.92 5.48
C ASN A 261 16.13 16.99 6.66
N ILE A 262 16.12 17.50 7.90
CA ILE A 262 16.43 16.71 9.11
C ILE A 262 15.40 15.59 9.30
N LEU A 263 14.11 15.92 9.16
CA LEU A 263 13.05 14.92 9.29
C LEU A 263 13.12 13.88 8.16
N ILE A 264 13.35 14.34 6.93
CA ILE A 264 13.45 13.47 5.76
C ILE A 264 14.64 12.52 5.87
N GLU A 265 15.83 13.00 6.22
CA GLU A 265 17.01 12.16 6.41
C GLU A 265 16.78 11.11 7.51
N LYS A 266 16.17 11.51 8.63
CA LYS A 266 15.80 10.59 9.70
C LYS A 266 14.81 9.52 9.22
N LEU A 267 13.81 9.91 8.45
CA LEU A 267 12.85 9.00 7.84
C LEU A 267 13.55 8.03 6.89
N LEU A 268 14.38 8.53 5.98
CA LEU A 268 15.12 7.71 5.02
C LEU A 268 16.04 6.70 5.70
N SER A 269 16.73 7.10 6.77
CA SER A 269 17.58 6.23 7.57
C SER A 269 16.78 5.08 8.20
N ILE A 270 15.63 5.38 8.81
CA ILE A 270 14.76 4.35 9.42
C ILE A 270 14.19 3.41 8.34
N LEU A 271 13.75 3.95 7.20
CA LEU A 271 13.27 3.14 6.09
C LEU A 271 14.37 2.22 5.54
N GLN A 272 15.62 2.69 5.46
CA GLN A 272 16.75 1.88 4.99
C GLN A 272 16.93 0.63 5.87
N THR A 273 16.80 0.74 7.20
CA THR A 273 16.89 -0.43 8.09
C THR A 273 15.85 -1.51 7.80
N SER A 274 14.67 -1.12 7.29
CA SER A 274 13.62 -2.05 6.88
C SER A 274 13.77 -2.56 5.44
N ILE A 275 14.52 -1.84 4.59
CA ILE A 275 14.90 -2.29 3.24
C ILE A 275 15.99 -3.36 3.33
N ASP A 276 16.91 -3.22 4.26
CA ASP A 276 18.01 -4.17 4.49
C ASP A 276 17.53 -5.48 5.14
N ASP A 277 16.34 -5.48 5.75
CA ASP A 277 15.70 -6.65 6.34
C ASP A 277 15.15 -7.61 5.27
N THR A 278 15.98 -8.54 4.84
CA THR A 278 15.65 -9.52 3.79
C THR A 278 14.56 -10.52 4.18
N TRP A 279 14.20 -10.65 5.46
CA TRP A 279 13.19 -11.61 5.91
C TRP A 279 11.76 -11.14 5.62
N HIS A 280 11.53 -9.83 5.66
CA HIS A 280 10.19 -9.25 5.55
C HIS A 280 10.02 -8.45 4.26
N HIS A 281 9.94 -9.16 3.13
CA HIS A 281 9.87 -8.56 1.79
C HIS A 281 8.76 -7.51 1.60
N GLN A 282 7.61 -7.66 2.28
CA GLN A 282 6.52 -6.70 2.22
C GLN A 282 6.92 -5.34 2.83
N ASN A 283 7.69 -5.34 3.92
CA ASN A 283 8.17 -4.11 4.56
C ASN A 283 9.19 -3.40 3.66
N ARG A 284 10.11 -4.16 3.05
CA ARG A 284 11.07 -3.66 2.06
C ARG A 284 10.33 -2.97 0.91
N GLN A 285 9.33 -3.65 0.34
CA GLN A 285 8.53 -3.12 -0.75
C GLN A 285 7.81 -1.81 -0.36
N LEU A 286 7.20 -1.75 0.83
CA LEU A 286 6.55 -0.53 1.31
C LEU A 286 7.53 0.63 1.47
N CYS A 287 8.73 0.38 1.99
CA CYS A 287 9.76 1.41 2.13
C CYS A 287 10.18 1.98 0.78
N ILE A 288 10.38 1.13 -0.23
CA ILE A 288 10.70 1.55 -1.60
C ILE A 288 9.56 2.39 -2.19
N LEU A 289 8.30 2.00 -1.98
CA LEU A 289 7.14 2.80 -2.41
C LEU A 289 7.06 4.16 -1.69
N ILE A 290 7.52 4.25 -0.45
CA ILE A 290 7.65 5.54 0.27
C ILE A 290 8.78 6.37 -0.35
N TYR A 291 9.92 5.75 -0.68
CA TYR A 291 11.01 6.42 -1.41
C TYR A 291 10.52 7.03 -2.73
N GLU A 292 9.60 6.36 -3.45
CA GLU A 292 8.98 6.91 -4.66
C GLU A 292 8.30 8.27 -4.41
N GLN A 293 7.49 8.37 -3.35
CA GLN A 293 6.75 9.60 -3.05
C GLN A 293 7.70 10.72 -2.61
N ILE A 294 8.72 10.36 -1.83
CA ILE A 294 9.76 11.29 -1.38
C ILE A 294 10.57 11.80 -2.57
N ALA A 295 11.04 10.90 -3.44
CA ALA A 295 11.86 11.23 -4.60
C ALA A 295 11.17 12.17 -5.58
N LYS A 296 9.83 12.15 -5.68
CA LYS A 296 9.05 13.07 -6.53
C LYS A 296 8.99 14.51 -6.00
N LYS A 297 9.27 14.73 -4.72
CA LYS A 297 8.98 16.00 -4.03
C LYS A 297 10.18 16.68 -3.38
N ILE A 298 11.24 15.93 -3.06
CA ILE A 298 12.47 16.49 -2.50
C ILE A 298 13.12 17.46 -3.50
N THR A 299 13.62 18.58 -2.98
CA THR A 299 14.41 19.57 -3.73
C THR A 299 15.90 19.54 -3.38
N ASN A 300 16.30 18.82 -2.33
CA ASN A 300 17.69 18.69 -1.92
C ASN A 300 18.44 17.62 -2.74
N ASN A 301 19.37 18.06 -3.59
CA ASN A 301 20.17 17.17 -4.45
C ASN A 301 21.00 16.14 -3.68
N VAL A 302 21.53 16.48 -2.49
CA VAL A 302 22.34 15.53 -1.70
C VAL A 302 21.50 14.34 -1.26
N ILE A 303 20.25 14.59 -0.85
CA ILE A 303 19.32 13.52 -0.46
C ILE A 303 18.94 12.67 -1.68
N LEU A 304 18.72 13.28 -2.85
CA LEU A 304 18.44 12.55 -4.09
C LEU A 304 19.61 11.66 -4.50
N ILE A 305 20.85 12.14 -4.40
CA ILE A 305 22.05 11.34 -4.69
C ILE A 305 22.19 10.17 -3.70
N ASN A 306 21.92 10.39 -2.41
CA ASN A 306 21.94 9.33 -1.39
C ASN A 306 20.88 8.25 -1.69
N LEU A 307 19.66 8.67 -2.06
CA LEU A 307 18.61 7.75 -2.51
C LEU A 307 19.05 6.94 -3.73
N LEU A 308 19.63 7.59 -4.74
CA LEU A 308 20.12 6.92 -5.96
C LEU A 308 21.17 5.85 -5.64
N ASN A 309 22.14 6.18 -4.77
CA ASN A 309 23.17 5.24 -4.33
C ASN A 309 22.61 3.98 -3.65
N ASN A 310 21.54 4.13 -2.87
CA ASN A 310 20.90 3.01 -2.19
C ASN A 310 20.02 2.20 -3.14
N LEU A 311 19.26 2.87 -4.01
CA LEU A 311 18.34 2.24 -4.94
C LEU A 311 19.04 1.42 -6.01
N ILE A 312 20.18 1.89 -6.55
CA ILE A 312 20.89 1.15 -7.60
C ILE A 312 21.31 -0.24 -7.14
N LYS A 313 21.71 -0.40 -5.87
CA LYS A 313 22.06 -1.71 -5.30
C LYS A 313 20.88 -2.69 -5.28
N LEU A 314 19.65 -2.18 -5.23
CA LEU A 314 18.43 -3.00 -5.21
C LEU A 314 17.99 -3.46 -6.61
N LEU A 315 18.66 -3.01 -7.68
CA LEU A 315 18.45 -3.56 -9.02
C LEU A 315 19.01 -5.00 -9.14
N ASP A 316 19.96 -5.39 -8.29
CA ASP A 316 20.47 -6.76 -8.18
C ASP A 316 19.69 -7.64 -7.19
N ASP A 317 18.56 -7.14 -6.67
CA ASP A 317 17.79 -7.89 -5.66
C ASP A 317 17.25 -9.21 -6.22
N THR A 318 17.27 -10.27 -5.42
CA THR A 318 16.77 -11.59 -5.84
C THR A 318 15.26 -11.57 -6.14
N GLN A 319 14.51 -10.70 -5.47
CA GLN A 319 13.07 -10.59 -5.63
C GLN A 319 12.69 -9.64 -6.78
N GLU A 320 12.06 -10.18 -7.82
CA GLU A 320 11.62 -9.41 -9.00
C GLU A 320 10.73 -8.22 -8.63
N LYS A 321 9.84 -8.39 -7.63
CA LYS A 321 8.97 -7.31 -7.15
C LYS A 321 9.77 -6.13 -6.59
N ILE A 322 10.88 -6.40 -5.91
CA ILE A 322 11.77 -5.37 -5.35
C ILE A 322 12.51 -4.66 -6.47
N ARG A 323 13.08 -5.40 -7.43
CA ARG A 323 13.72 -4.80 -8.62
C ARG A 323 12.76 -3.89 -9.38
N LYS A 324 11.55 -4.36 -9.68
CA LYS A 324 10.53 -3.59 -10.41
C LYS A 324 10.09 -2.34 -9.66
N CYS A 325 9.83 -2.44 -8.35
CA CYS A 325 9.53 -1.26 -7.53
C CYS A 325 10.69 -0.26 -7.55
N THR A 326 11.93 -0.74 -7.37
CA THR A 326 13.14 0.08 -7.39
C THR A 326 13.30 0.83 -8.72
N ALA A 327 13.09 0.16 -9.86
CA ALA A 327 13.16 0.80 -11.17
C ALA A 327 12.15 1.94 -11.32
N ASN A 328 10.92 1.79 -10.79
CA ASN A 328 9.93 2.89 -10.78
C ASN A 328 10.36 4.07 -9.91
N VAL A 329 11.02 3.81 -8.78
CA VAL A 329 11.58 4.88 -7.94
C VAL A 329 12.71 5.59 -8.67
N LEU A 330 13.62 4.85 -9.31
CA LEU A 330 14.69 5.43 -10.11
C LEU A 330 14.14 6.30 -11.23
N LEU A 331 13.10 5.83 -11.95
CA LEU A 331 12.43 6.64 -12.97
C LEU A 331 11.90 7.95 -12.38
N SER A 332 11.21 7.89 -11.24
CA SER A 332 10.71 9.09 -10.54
C SER A 332 11.84 10.02 -10.08
N LEU A 333 12.97 9.45 -9.67
CA LEU A 333 14.14 10.18 -9.22
C LEU A 333 14.84 10.90 -10.37
N PHE A 334 15.02 10.25 -11.52
CA PHE A 334 15.59 10.86 -12.73
C PHE A 334 14.65 11.90 -13.36
N GLN A 335 13.33 11.78 -13.16
CA GLN A 335 12.35 12.79 -13.55
C GLN A 335 12.36 14.03 -12.63
N ASN A 336 12.98 13.96 -11.46
CA ASN A 336 13.04 15.09 -10.55
C ASN A 336 14.04 16.15 -11.05
N THR A 337 13.54 17.36 -11.30
CA THR A 337 14.33 18.48 -11.83
C THR A 337 15.41 19.00 -10.88
N ALA A 338 15.33 18.69 -9.58
CA ALA A 338 16.34 19.04 -8.59
C ALA A 338 17.53 18.06 -8.58
N LEU A 339 17.44 16.92 -9.28
CA LEU A 339 18.56 16.00 -9.40
C LEU A 339 19.61 16.56 -10.35
N VAL A 340 20.80 16.79 -9.82
CA VAL A 340 21.99 17.19 -10.58
C VAL A 340 23.07 16.15 -10.35
N LEU A 341 23.47 15.47 -11.42
CA LEU A 341 24.49 14.42 -11.38
C LEU A 341 25.84 14.95 -11.89
N PRO A 342 26.89 14.96 -11.05
CA PRO A 342 28.25 15.22 -11.49
C PRO A 342 28.80 14.08 -12.35
N ASP A 343 29.78 14.40 -13.20
CA ASP A 343 30.35 13.48 -14.19
C ASP A 343 30.86 12.17 -13.61
N ASN A 344 31.47 12.20 -12.42
CA ASN A 344 31.95 11.00 -11.74
C ASN A 344 30.81 10.03 -11.39
N LEU A 345 29.65 10.54 -10.99
CA LEU A 345 28.46 9.71 -10.72
C LEU A 345 27.80 9.23 -12.01
N CYS A 346 27.82 10.02 -13.08
CA CYS A 346 27.39 9.56 -14.41
C CYS A 346 28.24 8.39 -14.89
N GLU A 347 29.57 8.48 -14.77
CA GLU A 347 30.51 7.39 -15.10
C GLU A 347 30.25 6.12 -14.28
N GLN A 348 29.80 6.27 -13.04
CA GLN A 348 29.45 5.15 -12.16
C GLN A 348 28.10 4.51 -12.51
N PHE A 349 27.06 5.32 -12.72
CA PHE A 349 25.68 4.81 -12.76
C PHE A 349 25.21 4.41 -14.16
N PHE A 350 25.59 5.14 -15.20
CA PHE A 350 25.14 4.82 -16.57
C PHE A 350 25.45 3.39 -17.01
N PRO A 351 26.66 2.83 -16.80
CA PRO A 351 26.92 1.43 -17.17
C PRO A 351 26.03 0.43 -16.42
N ILE A 352 25.67 0.72 -15.17
CA ILE A 352 24.78 -0.14 -14.37
C ILE A 352 23.36 -0.11 -14.94
N LEU A 353 22.84 1.08 -15.26
CA LEU A 353 21.51 1.22 -15.85
C LEU A 353 21.42 0.56 -17.24
N LEU A 354 22.47 0.69 -18.05
CA LEU A 354 22.57 0.04 -19.36
C LEU A 354 22.61 -1.49 -19.22
N LEU A 355 23.33 -2.02 -18.23
CA LEU A 355 23.37 -3.45 -17.93
C LEU A 355 21.97 -3.99 -17.60
N HIS A 356 21.24 -3.33 -16.70
CA HIS A 356 19.90 -3.76 -16.28
C HIS A 356 18.81 -3.54 -17.33
N MET A 357 19.07 -2.79 -18.40
CA MET A 357 18.14 -2.73 -19.53
C MET A 357 18.08 -4.08 -20.28
N ASP A 358 19.15 -4.86 -20.29
CA ASP A 358 19.20 -6.18 -20.92
C ASP A 358 18.67 -7.29 -19.99
N ASP A 359 17.43 -7.12 -19.53
CA ASP A 359 16.72 -8.08 -18.68
C ASP A 359 15.73 -8.91 -19.50
N GLU A 360 15.56 -10.19 -19.16
CA GLU A 360 14.61 -11.09 -19.81
C GLU A 360 13.16 -10.60 -19.67
N ASN A 361 12.84 -9.92 -18.56
CA ASN A 361 11.53 -9.35 -18.32
C ASN A 361 11.35 -8.04 -19.10
N PHE A 362 10.52 -8.11 -20.15
CA PHE A 362 10.20 -6.97 -21.00
C PHE A 362 9.70 -5.73 -20.22
N ASN A 363 8.86 -5.92 -19.20
CA ASN A 363 8.29 -4.79 -18.46
C ASN A 363 9.36 -4.08 -17.62
N PHE A 364 10.27 -4.83 -17.01
CA PHE A 364 11.40 -4.25 -16.29
C PHE A 364 12.37 -3.55 -17.24
N SER A 365 12.76 -4.21 -18.33
CA SER A 365 13.60 -3.63 -19.38
C SER A 365 13.01 -2.33 -19.95
N ARG A 366 11.69 -2.28 -20.16
CA ARG A 366 10.98 -1.07 -20.62
C ARG A 366 11.11 0.09 -19.63
N ILE A 367 11.03 -0.15 -18.33
CA ILE A 367 11.22 0.90 -17.30
C ILE A 367 12.68 1.39 -17.33
N MET A 368 13.64 0.48 -17.44
CA MET A 368 15.05 0.83 -17.56
C MET A 368 15.34 1.65 -18.81
N TYR A 369 14.74 1.29 -19.95
CA TYR A 369 14.80 2.09 -21.17
C TYR A 369 14.25 3.52 -20.97
N GLN A 370 13.11 3.67 -20.28
CA GLN A 370 12.56 5.00 -19.96
C GLN A 370 13.50 5.83 -19.08
N ILE A 371 14.17 5.21 -18.10
CA ILE A 371 15.23 5.87 -17.33
C ILE A 371 16.35 6.31 -18.25
N LEU A 372 16.81 5.43 -19.14
CA LEU A 372 17.94 5.69 -20.03
C LEU A 372 17.68 6.85 -21.00
N ILE A 373 16.45 6.98 -21.52
CA ILE A 373 16.02 8.14 -22.31
C ILE A 373 16.30 9.45 -21.55
N ILE A 374 15.96 9.51 -20.25
CA ILE A 374 16.19 10.70 -19.44
C ILE A 374 17.69 10.89 -19.18
N THR A 375 18.39 9.83 -18.77
CA THR A 375 19.82 9.91 -18.41
C THR A 375 20.72 10.33 -19.57
N LYS A 376 20.37 9.96 -20.81
CA LYS A 376 21.07 10.38 -22.03
C LYS A 376 21.18 11.89 -22.12
N HIS A 377 20.15 12.62 -21.68
CA HIS A 377 20.14 14.07 -21.72
C HIS A 377 20.90 14.73 -20.56
N ILE A 378 21.17 14.01 -19.46
CA ILE A 378 21.91 14.53 -18.31
C ILE A 378 23.39 14.73 -18.67
N ASN A 379 24.04 13.71 -19.24
CA ASN A 379 25.39 13.85 -19.79
C ASN A 379 25.53 13.00 -21.07
N PRO A 380 25.27 13.60 -22.26
CA PRO A 380 25.28 12.87 -23.53
C PRO A 380 26.62 12.24 -23.88
N CYS A 381 27.73 12.89 -23.53
CA CYS A 381 29.08 12.41 -23.85
C CYS A 381 29.42 11.14 -23.08
N ILE A 382 29.19 11.14 -21.77
CA ILE A 382 29.44 9.98 -20.90
C ILE A 382 28.47 8.84 -21.24
N PHE A 383 27.20 9.18 -21.48
CA PHE A 383 26.20 8.20 -21.89
C PHE A 383 26.62 7.47 -23.18
N LYS A 384 26.96 8.22 -24.23
CA LYS A 384 27.37 7.64 -25.52
C LYS A 384 28.60 6.74 -25.38
N LYS A 385 29.61 7.19 -24.61
CA LYS A 385 30.82 6.41 -24.32
C LYS A 385 30.50 5.03 -23.72
N HIS A 386 29.53 4.93 -22.82
CA HIS A 386 29.14 3.65 -22.19
C HIS A 386 28.17 2.84 -23.03
N ALA A 387 27.24 3.50 -23.73
CA ALA A 387 26.30 2.84 -24.64
C ALA A 387 27.04 2.11 -25.78
N GLU A 388 28.06 2.73 -26.38
CA GLU A 388 28.90 2.11 -27.43
C GLU A 388 29.68 0.87 -26.95
N ARG A 389 29.96 0.78 -25.65
CA ARG A 389 30.69 -0.35 -25.04
C ARG A 389 29.75 -1.45 -24.55
N SER A 390 28.47 -1.16 -24.45
CA SER A 390 27.47 -2.06 -23.89
C SER A 390 27.10 -3.14 -24.89
N LYS A 391 27.08 -4.40 -24.45
CA LYS A 391 26.64 -5.54 -25.26
C LYS A 391 25.27 -5.99 -24.76
N VAL A 392 24.25 -5.82 -25.60
CA VAL A 392 22.87 -6.25 -25.33
C VAL A 392 22.57 -7.55 -26.09
N LYS A 393 21.82 -8.47 -25.47
CA LYS A 393 21.54 -9.80 -25.99
C LYS A 393 20.05 -9.99 -26.32
N THR A 394 19.16 -9.48 -25.48
CA THR A 394 17.72 -9.67 -25.66
C THR A 394 17.20 -8.86 -26.84
N THR A 395 16.21 -9.40 -27.55
CA THR A 395 15.70 -8.80 -28.80
C THR A 395 15.08 -7.43 -28.58
N HIS A 396 14.41 -7.21 -27.45
CA HIS A 396 13.88 -5.90 -27.06
C HIS A 396 14.97 -4.93 -26.63
N ALA A 397 15.98 -5.36 -25.87
CA ALA A 397 17.08 -4.46 -25.48
C ALA A 397 17.94 -4.01 -26.67
N ILE A 398 18.09 -4.86 -27.70
CA ILE A 398 18.73 -4.45 -28.97
C ILE A 398 17.95 -3.28 -29.60
N LYS A 399 16.62 -3.41 -29.74
CA LYS A 399 15.78 -2.33 -30.28
C LYS A 399 15.86 -1.06 -29.43
N PHE A 400 15.80 -1.19 -28.11
CA PHE A 400 15.93 -0.04 -27.21
C PHE A 400 17.29 0.63 -27.32
N MET A 401 18.38 -0.13 -27.44
CA MET A 401 19.72 0.44 -27.64
C MET A 401 19.84 1.19 -28.98
N GLU A 402 19.29 0.62 -30.06
CA GLU A 402 19.26 1.29 -31.37
C GLU A 402 18.49 2.62 -31.31
N GLU A 403 17.38 2.67 -30.57
CA GLU A 403 16.62 3.90 -30.35
C GLU A 403 17.38 4.92 -29.48
N LEU A 404 18.05 4.46 -28.41
CA LEU A 404 18.86 5.33 -27.55
C LEU A 404 20.05 5.95 -28.29
N MET A 405 20.60 5.26 -29.30
CA MET A 405 21.75 5.71 -30.07
C MET A 405 21.41 6.64 -31.24
N LYS A 406 20.14 6.76 -31.62
CA LYS A 406 19.64 7.79 -32.53
C LYS A 406 19.59 9.15 -31.83
#